data_AF-A0A523AFW2-F1
#
_entry.id   AF-A0A523AFW2-F1
#
_cell.length_a   1.000
_cell.length_b   1.000
_cell.length_c   1.000
_cell.angle_alpha   90.00
_cell.angle_beta   90.00
_cell.angle_gamma   90.00
#
_symmetry.space_group_name_H-M   'P 1'
#
loop_
_entity.id
_entity.type
_entity.pdbx_description
1 polymer ?
#
loop_
_entity_poly.entity_id
_entity_poly.type
_entity_poly.pdbx_seq_one_letter_code
_entity_poly.pdbx_strand_id
1 'polypeptide(L)' 'MGTVKPAYIKVIANELLKRYPELFTSNFDENKKLVSQLTT' A
#
# COMPACT_ATOMS: atom_id res chain seq x y z
N MET A 1 23.71 -0.74 2.64
CA MET A 1 22.75 -1.76 3.13
C MET A 1 21.34 -1.20 2.94
N GLY A 2 20.63 -1.62 1.90
CA GLY A 2 19.34 -1.05 1.50
C GLY A 2 18.20 -1.44 2.45
N THR A 3 17.20 -0.57 2.58
CA THR A 3 16.04 -0.79 3.45
C THR A 3 15.11 -1.84 2.85
N VAL A 4 15.40 -3.12 3.10
CA VAL A 4 14.48 -4.21 2.76
C VAL A 4 13.20 -4.01 3.57
N LYS A 5 12.08 -3.83 2.87
CA LYS A 5 10.78 -3.74 3.53
C LYS A 5 10.46 -5.09 4.20
N PRO A 6 10.11 -5.10 5.49
CA PRO A 6 9.64 -6.29 6.18
C PRO A 6 8.52 -7.00 5.42
N ALA A 7 8.43 -8.33 5.60
CA ALA A 7 7.44 -9.15 4.91
C ALA A 7 5.99 -8.70 5.14
N TYR A 8 5.66 -8.26 6.37
CA TYR A 8 4.31 -7.82 6.71
C TYR A 8 3.82 -6.66 5.84
N ILE A 9 4.71 -5.73 5.47
CA ILE A 9 4.37 -4.58 4.60
C ILE A 9 3.91 -5.10 3.23
N LYS A 10 4.56 -6.13 2.71
CA LYS A 10 4.23 -6.72 1.39
C LYS A 10 2.91 -7.48 1.42
N VAL A 11 2.59 -8.12 2.55
CA VAL A 11 1.32 -8.83 2.73
C VAL A 11 0.17 -7.82 2.73
N ILE A 12 0.26 -6.79 3.57
CA ILE A 12 -0.78 -5.74 3.67
C ILE A 12 -0.95 -5.01 2.34
N ALA A 13 0.16 -4.66 1.66
CA ALA A 13 0.09 -4.03 0.34
C ALA A 13 -0.66 -4.89 -0.68
N ASN A 14 -0.39 -6.20 -0.73
CA ASN A 14 -1.11 -7.11 -1.62
C ASN A 14 -2.60 -7.24 -1.25
N GLU A 15 -2.94 -7.24 0.03
CA GLU A 15 -4.34 -7.27 0.46
C GLU A 15 -5.08 -6.00 0.06
N LEU A 16 -4.49 -4.83 0.27
CA LEU A 16 -5.08 -3.55 -0.10
C LEU A 16 -5.30 -3.45 -1.61
N LEU A 17 -4.32 -3.88 -2.42
CA LEU A 17 -4.43 -3.93 -3.88
C LEU A 17 -5.52 -4.90 -4.36
N LYS A 18 -5.69 -6.05 -3.69
CA LYS A 18 -6.75 -7.02 -4.01
C LYS A 18 -8.14 -6.52 -3.63
N ARG A 19 -8.27 -5.81 -2.51
CA ARG A 19 -9.56 -5.31 -2.02
C ARG A 19 -10.03 -4.05 -2.75
N TYR A 20 -9.09 -3.20 -3.17
CA TYR A 20 -9.40 -1.91 -3.80
C TYR A 20 -8.60 -1.68 -5.10
N PRO A 21 -8.75 -2.55 -6.11
CA PRO A 21 -7.93 -2.50 -7.32
C PRO A 21 -8.12 -1.22 -8.14
N GLU A 22 -9.26 -0.56 -8.02
CA GLU A 22 -9.63 0.67 -8.72
C GLU A 22 -9.14 1.96 -8.04
N LEU A 23 -8.75 1.89 -6.76
CA LEU A 23 -8.32 3.08 -5.99
C LEU A 23 -6.82 3.33 -6.09
N PHE A 24 -6.01 2.28 -6.30
CA PHE A 24 -4.55 2.42 -6.37
C PHE A 24 -4.10 2.75 -7.79
N THR A 25 -3.31 3.82 -7.92
CA THR A 25 -2.77 4.27 -9.20
C THR A 25 -1.23 4.25 -9.20
N SER A 26 -0.58 4.77 -10.24
CA SER A 26 0.89 4.93 -10.24
C SER A 26 1.37 6.15 -9.43
N ASN A 27 0.46 6.93 -8.82
CA ASN A 27 0.80 8.12 -8.05
C ASN A 27 1.11 7.78 -6.58
N PHE A 28 2.34 8.03 -6.15
CA PHE A 28 2.78 7.74 -4.79
C PHE A 28 2.09 8.60 -3.72
N ASP A 29 1.89 9.90 -3.96
CA ASP A 29 1.32 10.81 -2.95
C ASP A 29 -0.15 10.46 -2.66
N GLU A 30 -0.89 10.14 -3.71
CA GLU A 30 -2.28 9.72 -3.65
C GLU A 30 -2.41 8.37 -2.91
N ASN A 31 -1.62 7.37 -3.33
CA ASN A 31 -1.60 6.06 -2.69
C ASN A 31 -1.23 6.15 -1.21
N LYS A 32 -0.30 7.04 -0.83
CA LYS A 32 0.09 7.24 0.58
C LYS A 32 -1.08 7.73 1.42
N LYS A 33 -1.87 8.69 0.92
CA LYS A 33 -3.07 9.19 1.60
C LYS A 33 -4.14 8.09 1.69
N LEU A 34 -4.36 7.35 0.61
CA LEU A 34 -5.30 6.23 0.58
C LEU A 34 -4.94 5.14 1.60
N VAL A 35 -3.67 4.73 1.67
CA VAL A 35 -3.23 3.76 2.69
C VAL A 35 -3.51 4.27 4.09
N SER A 36 -3.20 5.54 4.38
CA SER A 36 -3.46 6.14 5.70
C SER A 36 -4.94 6.24 6.05
N GLN A 37 -5.85 6.27 5.07
CA GLN A 37 -7.30 6.27 5.30
C GLN A 37 -7.86 4.86 5.42
N LEU A 38 -7.30 3.91 4.69
CA LEU A 38 -7.74 2.51 4.66
C LEU A 38 -7.18 1.67 5.81
N THR A 39 -6.16 2.17 6.50
CA THR A 39 -5.55 1.52 7.68
C THR A 39 -5.68 2.44 8.89
N THR A 40 -6.42 2.02 9.92
CA THR A 40 -6.46 2.65 11.26
C THR A 40 -5.41 2.05 12.17
#